data_AF-A0A951F953-F1
#
_entry.id   AF-A0A951F953-F1
#
_cell.length_a   1.000
_cell.length_b   1.000
_cell.length_c   1.000
_cell.angle_alpha   90.00
_cell.angle_beta   90.00
_cell.angle_gamma   90.00
#
_symmetry.space_group_name_H-M   'P 1'
#
loop_
_entity.id
_entity.type
_entity.pdbx_description
1 polymer ?
#
loop_
_entity_poly.entity_id
_entity_poly.type
_entity_poly.pdbx_seq_one_letter_code
_entity_poly.pdbx_strand_id
1 'polypeptide(L)'
;MQHNVSTADLIQQLRRAGLKPTDRMIEAIRERGDEAIEPLLALALDTDSLFQPEPAGLGPIHALRLLGEFQPSEAAETILRRLPLMIDEQQTQAAFLWAQEAPQIVARFGAAALPEILRVADDMDAPPRQRGAGYAALSYLAVTTPDLRDQILDELRQRFSRETDRTAKGYLVASLAQLKARDLYPQIMEAFRNKDVDREIISAADARQMLLGTEVQAQLSCALHTLDERYQQHGPYSEEQQRAMAEMARNSGY
;
A
#
# COMPACT_ATOMS: atom_id res chain seq x y z
N MET A 1 -15.13 13.94 -36.28
CA MET A 1 -15.47 14.70 -35.06
C MET A 1 -15.15 13.84 -33.85
N GLN A 2 -14.01 14.07 -33.21
CA GLN A 2 -13.74 13.47 -31.90
C GLN A 2 -14.47 14.33 -30.86
N HIS A 3 -15.50 13.77 -30.22
CA HIS A 3 -16.10 14.39 -29.05
C HIS A 3 -15.03 14.52 -27.97
N ASN A 4 -14.73 15.75 -27.53
CA ASN A 4 -13.81 15.99 -26.44
C ASN A 4 -14.50 15.55 -25.14
N VAL A 5 -14.27 14.29 -24.73
CA VAL A 5 -14.84 13.67 -23.53
C VAL A 5 -14.30 14.38 -22.30
N SER A 6 -15.14 14.87 -21.39
CA SER A 6 -14.66 15.63 -20.22
C SER A 6 -13.86 14.75 -19.24
N THR A 7 -13.04 15.36 -18.37
CA THR A 7 -12.36 14.62 -17.28
C THR A 7 -13.36 13.88 -16.40
N ALA A 8 -14.49 14.50 -16.07
CA ALA A 8 -15.56 13.86 -15.30
C ALA A 8 -16.12 12.61 -16.01
N ASP A 9 -16.34 12.68 -17.32
CA ASP A 9 -16.81 11.52 -18.10
C ASP A 9 -15.77 10.39 -18.13
N LEU A 10 -14.47 10.72 -18.22
CA LEU A 10 -13.39 9.73 -18.16
C LEU A 10 -13.35 9.02 -16.79
N ILE A 11 -13.49 9.76 -15.69
CA ILE A 11 -13.53 9.17 -14.34
C ILE A 11 -14.79 8.33 -14.15
N GLN A 12 -15.92 8.75 -14.70
CA GLN A 12 -17.16 7.96 -14.68
C GLN A 12 -17.03 6.66 -15.50
N GLN A 13 -16.27 6.68 -16.59
CA GLN A 13 -15.91 5.47 -17.35
C GLN A 13 -14.94 4.58 -16.55
N LEU A 14 -13.94 5.17 -15.90
CA LEU A 14 -12.98 4.45 -15.06
C LEU A 14 -13.67 3.70 -13.92
N ARG A 15 -14.65 4.32 -13.25
CA ARG A 15 -15.49 3.69 -12.22
C ARG A 15 -16.21 2.43 -12.70
N ARG A 16 -16.48 2.31 -14.00
CA ARG A 16 -17.20 1.19 -14.62
C ARG A 16 -16.28 0.23 -15.37
N ALA A 17 -14.97 0.47 -15.33
CA ALA A 17 -14.01 -0.43 -15.95
C ALA A 17 -14.06 -1.80 -15.24
N GLY A 18 -13.96 -2.88 -16.02
CA GLY A 18 -13.79 -4.23 -15.49
C GLY A 18 -12.40 -4.42 -14.89
N LEU A 19 -11.86 -5.64 -14.93
CA LEU A 19 -10.59 -5.97 -14.27
C LEU A 19 -9.41 -5.04 -14.61
N LYS A 20 -9.35 -4.52 -15.84
CA LYS A 20 -8.34 -3.57 -16.28
C LYS A 20 -8.99 -2.47 -17.15
N PRO A 21 -8.76 -1.18 -16.85
CA PRO A 21 -9.08 -0.08 -17.76
C PRO A 21 -8.32 -0.23 -19.08
N THR A 22 -8.96 0.09 -20.20
CA THR A 22 -8.29 0.02 -21.51
C THR A 22 -7.13 0.99 -21.59
N ASP A 23 -6.05 0.66 -22.30
CA ASP A 23 -4.89 1.54 -22.46
C ASP A 23 -5.29 2.93 -23.02
N ARG A 24 -6.25 2.97 -23.96
CA ARG A 24 -6.79 4.24 -24.47
C ARG A 24 -7.41 5.12 -23.38
N MET A 25 -8.08 4.52 -22.40
CA MET A 25 -8.68 5.24 -21.28
C MET A 25 -7.61 5.75 -20.31
N ILE A 26 -6.60 4.93 -20.02
CA ILE A 26 -5.45 5.30 -19.19
C ILE A 26 -4.73 6.50 -19.81
N GLU A 27 -4.41 6.42 -21.11
CA GLU A 27 -3.75 7.52 -21.83
C GLU A 27 -4.63 8.78 -21.88
N ALA A 28 -5.93 8.65 -22.15
CA ALA A 28 -6.84 9.80 -22.14
C ALA A 28 -6.93 10.49 -20.76
N ILE A 29 -6.80 9.75 -19.66
CA ILE A 29 -6.74 10.33 -18.30
C ILE A 29 -5.38 11.00 -18.07
N ARG A 30 -4.28 10.36 -18.47
CA ARG A 30 -2.92 10.93 -18.36
C ARG A 30 -2.77 12.23 -19.13
N GLU A 31 -3.35 12.32 -20.32
CA GLU A 31 -3.37 13.53 -21.15
C GLU A 31 -4.07 14.73 -20.47
N ARG A 32 -4.89 14.50 -19.42
CA ARG A 32 -5.49 15.59 -18.63
C ARG A 32 -4.50 16.23 -17.65
N GLY A 33 -3.37 15.59 -17.35
CA GLY A 33 -2.39 16.11 -16.38
C GLY A 33 -3.03 16.35 -15.00
N ASP A 34 -2.67 17.47 -14.37
CA ASP A 34 -3.09 17.81 -13.01
C ASP A 34 -4.61 17.90 -12.83
N GLU A 35 -5.37 18.19 -13.90
CA GLU A 35 -6.84 18.22 -13.87
C GLU A 35 -7.45 16.87 -13.48
N ALA A 36 -6.73 15.76 -13.68
CA ALA A 36 -7.20 14.43 -13.28
C ALA A 36 -6.98 14.12 -11.79
N ILE A 37 -6.06 14.81 -11.10
CA ILE A 37 -5.62 14.43 -9.76
C ILE A 37 -6.76 14.45 -8.74
N GLU A 38 -7.48 15.56 -8.64
CA GLU A 38 -8.56 15.71 -7.65
C GLU A 38 -9.73 14.74 -7.90
N PRO A 39 -10.24 14.58 -9.14
CA PRO A 39 -11.23 13.55 -9.46
C PRO A 39 -10.76 12.10 -9.22
N LEU A 40 -9.49 11.79 -9.52
CA LEU A 40 -8.91 10.48 -9.22
C LEU A 40 -8.79 10.25 -7.72
N LEU A 41 -8.37 11.26 -6.97
CA LEU A 41 -8.29 11.18 -5.51
C LEU A 41 -9.67 10.94 -4.90
N ALA A 42 -10.69 11.68 -5.35
CA ALA A 42 -12.07 11.48 -4.91
C ALA A 42 -12.55 10.04 -5.17
N LEU A 43 -12.28 9.48 -6.35
CA LEU A 43 -12.63 8.10 -6.67
C LEU A 43 -11.82 7.08 -5.85
N ALA A 44 -10.52 7.32 -5.63
CA ALA A 44 -9.66 6.44 -4.84
C ALA A 44 -10.06 6.40 -3.36
N LEU A 45 -10.63 7.50 -2.84
CA LEU A 45 -11.10 7.62 -1.45
C LEU A 45 -12.56 7.17 -1.25
N ASP A 46 -13.27 6.79 -2.31
CA ASP A 46 -14.60 6.16 -2.26
C ASP A 46 -14.47 4.70 -1.79
N THR A 47 -13.99 4.53 -0.57
CA THR A 47 -13.67 3.21 0.01
C THR A 47 -14.91 2.37 0.28
N ASP A 48 -16.08 2.99 0.44
CA ASP A 48 -17.36 2.28 0.58
C ASP A 48 -17.72 1.50 -0.68
N SER A 49 -17.31 2.02 -1.85
CA SER A 49 -17.52 1.33 -3.12
C SER A 49 -16.71 0.03 -3.23
N LEU A 50 -15.58 -0.12 -2.51
CA LEU A 50 -14.75 -1.33 -2.54
C LEU A 50 -15.53 -2.61 -2.19
N PHE A 51 -16.63 -2.49 -1.45
CA PHE A 51 -17.47 -3.61 -1.03
C PHE A 51 -18.61 -3.92 -2.02
N GLN A 52 -18.72 -3.15 -3.12
CA GLN A 52 -19.72 -3.40 -4.15
C GLN A 52 -19.28 -4.49 -5.13
N PRO A 53 -20.22 -5.21 -5.77
CA PRO A 53 -19.90 -6.17 -6.82
C PRO A 53 -19.12 -5.54 -7.98
N GLU A 54 -18.30 -6.34 -8.64
CA GLU A 54 -17.59 -5.90 -9.84
C GLU A 54 -18.58 -5.55 -10.97
N PRO A 55 -18.31 -4.49 -11.77
CA PRO A 55 -17.09 -3.67 -11.77
C PRO A 55 -17.06 -2.54 -10.73
N ALA A 56 -18.16 -2.25 -10.03
CA ALA A 56 -18.31 -1.04 -9.22
C ALA A 56 -17.26 -0.94 -8.10
N GLY A 57 -16.85 -2.06 -7.50
CA GLY A 57 -15.80 -2.09 -6.48
C GLY A 57 -14.38 -1.88 -6.98
N LEU A 58 -14.12 -1.96 -8.29
CA LEU A 58 -12.77 -1.84 -8.85
C LEU A 58 -12.36 -0.38 -9.15
N GLY A 59 -13.35 0.52 -9.29
CA GLY A 59 -13.13 1.94 -9.56
C GLY A 59 -12.09 2.60 -8.65
N PRO A 60 -12.22 2.50 -7.30
CA PRO A 60 -11.24 3.07 -6.38
C PRO A 60 -9.82 2.52 -6.54
N ILE A 61 -9.66 1.26 -6.91
CA ILE A 61 -8.33 0.64 -7.13
C ILE A 61 -7.70 1.19 -8.39
N HIS A 62 -8.47 1.29 -9.48
CA HIS A 62 -7.97 1.87 -10.72
C HIS A 62 -7.54 3.32 -10.52
N ALA A 63 -8.34 4.09 -9.78
CA ALA A 63 -8.01 5.47 -9.44
C ALA A 63 -6.74 5.55 -8.57
N LEU A 64 -6.65 4.72 -7.52
CA LEU A 64 -5.47 4.64 -6.67
C LEU A 64 -4.20 4.35 -7.48
N ARG A 65 -4.24 3.33 -8.36
CA ARG A 65 -3.08 2.99 -9.21
C ARG A 65 -2.69 4.11 -10.16
N LEU A 66 -3.67 4.80 -10.77
CA LEU A 66 -3.42 5.94 -11.64
C LEU A 66 -2.81 7.12 -10.89
N LEU A 67 -3.21 7.40 -9.63
CA LEU A 67 -2.56 8.44 -8.81
C LEU A 67 -1.06 8.20 -8.65
N GLY A 68 -0.63 6.92 -8.61
CA GLY A 68 0.79 6.55 -8.59
C GLY A 68 1.60 7.04 -9.80
N GLU A 69 0.93 7.40 -10.90
CA GLU A 69 1.54 7.93 -12.12
C GLU A 69 1.60 9.48 -12.12
N PHE A 70 0.78 10.14 -11.29
CA PHE A 70 0.77 11.61 -11.13
C PHE A 70 1.59 12.09 -9.92
N GLN A 71 1.84 11.21 -8.95
CA GLN A 71 2.67 11.50 -7.78
C GLN A 71 2.20 12.72 -6.92
N PRO A 72 0.89 12.86 -6.59
CA PRO A 72 0.40 13.98 -5.79
C PRO A 72 0.79 13.83 -4.32
N SER A 73 2.01 14.24 -3.96
CA SER A 73 2.59 14.01 -2.62
C SER A 73 1.71 14.51 -1.47
N GLU A 74 0.99 15.63 -1.65
CA GLU A 74 0.07 16.20 -0.67
C GLU A 74 -1.13 15.29 -0.34
N ALA A 75 -1.48 14.35 -1.24
CA ALA A 75 -2.55 13.40 -1.02
C ALA A 75 -2.14 12.21 -0.13
N ALA A 76 -0.84 12.03 0.14
CA ALA A 76 -0.31 10.88 0.86
C ALA A 76 -0.95 10.68 2.23
N GLU A 77 -1.04 11.74 3.04
CA GLU A 77 -1.69 11.67 4.35
C GLU A 77 -3.16 11.22 4.21
N THR A 78 -3.91 11.86 3.31
CA THR A 78 -5.34 11.58 3.15
C THR A 78 -5.61 10.14 2.74
N ILE A 79 -4.78 9.58 1.86
CA ILE A 79 -4.88 8.18 1.44
C ILE A 79 -4.55 7.25 2.61
N LEU A 80 -3.43 7.46 3.30
CA LEU A 80 -3.00 6.58 4.39
C LEU A 80 -3.97 6.61 5.58
N ARG A 81 -4.63 7.74 5.84
CA ARG A 81 -5.62 7.86 6.91
C ARG A 81 -6.91 7.07 6.67
N ARG A 82 -7.13 6.53 5.48
CA ARG A 82 -8.22 5.57 5.24
C ARG A 82 -7.90 4.18 5.77
N LEU A 83 -6.65 3.92 6.16
CA LEU A 83 -6.25 2.64 6.72
C LEU A 83 -6.30 2.63 8.26
N PRO A 84 -6.65 1.48 8.87
CA PRO A 84 -7.16 0.28 8.21
C PRO A 84 -8.57 0.51 7.66
N LEU A 85 -8.92 -0.19 6.56
CA LEU A 85 -10.32 -0.24 6.16
C LEU A 85 -11.12 -0.93 7.28
N MET A 86 -12.32 -0.42 7.56
CA MET A 86 -13.27 -1.09 8.45
C MET A 86 -13.86 -2.27 7.68
N ILE A 87 -13.17 -3.41 7.75
CA ILE A 87 -13.61 -4.60 7.03
C ILE A 87 -14.47 -5.45 7.97
N ASP A 88 -15.68 -5.76 7.54
CA ASP A 88 -16.54 -6.77 8.16
C ASP A 88 -16.11 -8.19 7.73
N GLU A 89 -16.95 -9.20 7.97
CA GLU A 89 -16.64 -10.59 7.61
C GLU A 89 -16.54 -10.83 6.08
N GLN A 90 -16.92 -9.87 5.23
CA GLN A 90 -16.90 -9.99 3.77
C GLN A 90 -15.77 -9.17 3.14
N GLN A 91 -14.54 -9.72 3.22
CA GLN A 91 -13.41 -9.17 2.45
C GLN A 91 -13.66 -9.36 0.95
N THR A 92 -13.91 -8.26 0.23
CA THR A 92 -13.84 -8.28 -1.24
C THR A 92 -12.38 -8.27 -1.70
N GLN A 93 -12.11 -8.85 -2.87
CA GLN A 93 -10.79 -8.74 -3.51
C GLN A 93 -10.39 -7.27 -3.64
N ALA A 94 -11.36 -6.42 -3.95
CA ALA A 94 -11.14 -5.00 -4.12
C ALA A 94 -10.65 -4.31 -2.85
N ALA A 95 -11.33 -4.52 -1.71
CA ALA A 95 -10.94 -3.95 -0.43
C ALA A 95 -9.55 -4.42 0.02
N PHE A 96 -9.26 -5.72 -0.18
CA PHE A 96 -7.94 -6.28 0.11
C PHE A 96 -6.83 -5.62 -0.73
N LEU A 97 -7.01 -5.56 -2.06
CA LEU A 97 -6.03 -4.96 -2.96
C LEU A 97 -5.81 -3.47 -2.66
N TRP A 98 -6.88 -2.72 -2.45
CA TRP A 98 -6.78 -1.30 -2.11
C TRP A 98 -5.98 -1.10 -0.83
N ALA A 99 -6.28 -1.87 0.22
CA ALA A 99 -5.59 -1.75 1.50
C ALA A 99 -4.10 -2.13 1.41
N GLN A 100 -3.77 -3.14 0.61
CA GLN A 100 -2.40 -3.58 0.40
C GLN A 100 -1.59 -2.59 -0.47
N GLU A 101 -2.22 -2.01 -1.49
CA GLU A 101 -1.55 -1.16 -2.47
C GLU A 101 -1.45 0.30 -2.04
N ALA A 102 -2.36 0.82 -1.21
CA ALA A 102 -2.35 2.23 -0.82
C ALA A 102 -0.99 2.71 -0.27
N PRO A 103 -0.32 1.99 0.67
CA PRO A 103 1.01 2.39 1.12
C PRO A 103 2.09 2.31 0.03
N GLN A 104 1.97 1.36 -0.89
CA GLN A 104 2.91 1.19 -2.01
C GLN A 104 2.79 2.33 -3.02
N ILE A 105 1.55 2.72 -3.34
CA ILE A 105 1.26 3.81 -4.26
C ILE A 105 1.68 5.14 -3.67
N VAL A 106 1.40 5.39 -2.39
CA VAL A 106 1.88 6.59 -1.69
C VAL A 106 3.41 6.68 -1.72
N ALA A 107 4.12 5.57 -1.56
CA ALA A 107 5.58 5.56 -1.69
C ALA A 107 6.08 5.90 -3.11
N ARG A 108 5.27 5.69 -4.17
CA ARG A 108 5.62 6.10 -5.54
C ARG A 108 5.52 7.61 -5.74
N PHE A 109 4.91 8.36 -4.82
CA PHE A 109 4.89 9.82 -4.88
C PHE A 109 6.28 10.43 -4.61
N GLY A 110 7.25 9.60 -4.21
CA GLY A 110 8.65 9.98 -4.09
C GLY A 110 8.97 10.79 -2.85
N ALA A 111 10.13 11.44 -2.85
CA ALA A 111 10.68 12.12 -1.68
C ALA A 111 9.76 13.19 -1.07
N ALA A 112 8.95 13.86 -1.90
CA ALA A 112 8.05 14.91 -1.46
C ALA A 112 6.91 14.39 -0.54
N ALA A 113 6.61 13.09 -0.57
CA ALA A 113 5.59 12.50 0.31
C ALA A 113 6.10 12.17 1.71
N LEU A 114 7.42 12.21 1.96
CA LEU A 114 7.98 11.85 3.26
C LEU A 114 7.35 12.64 4.44
N PRO A 115 7.21 13.98 4.39
CA PRO A 115 6.61 14.73 5.50
C PRO A 115 5.16 14.30 5.81
N GLU A 116 4.39 14.00 4.78
CA GLU A 116 2.99 13.58 4.87
C GLU A 116 2.86 12.18 5.48
N ILE A 117 3.75 11.26 5.08
CA ILE A 117 3.83 9.91 5.64
C ILE A 117 4.24 9.97 7.13
N LEU A 118 5.22 10.81 7.47
CA LEU A 118 5.67 10.98 8.85
C LEU A 118 4.55 11.55 9.74
N ARG A 119 3.71 12.45 9.21
CA ARG A 119 2.56 12.98 9.96
C ARG A 119 1.58 11.88 10.39
N VAL A 120 1.33 10.89 9.53
CA VAL A 120 0.51 9.72 9.88
C VAL A 120 1.22 8.80 10.87
N ALA A 121 2.53 8.59 10.69
CA ALA A 121 3.34 7.76 11.58
C ALA A 121 3.49 8.37 12.99
N ASP A 122 3.40 9.69 13.14
CA ASP A 122 3.58 10.43 14.39
C ASP A 122 2.29 10.78 15.11
N ASP A 123 1.14 10.44 14.53
CA ASP A 123 -0.16 10.73 15.12
C ASP A 123 -0.46 9.76 16.27
N MET A 124 -0.05 10.17 17.48
CA MET A 124 -0.25 9.39 18.70
C MET A 124 -1.71 9.34 19.15
N ASP A 125 -2.56 10.25 18.65
CA ASP A 125 -4.00 10.26 18.93
C ASP A 125 -4.76 9.33 17.97
N ALA A 126 -4.15 8.97 16.83
CA ALA A 126 -4.71 7.99 15.90
C ALA A 126 -4.63 6.55 16.45
N PRO A 127 -5.55 5.66 16.02
CA PRO A 127 -5.45 4.24 16.31
C PRO A 127 -4.09 3.64 15.87
N PRO A 128 -3.51 2.70 16.64
CA PRO A 128 -2.20 2.11 16.33
C PRO A 128 -2.07 1.51 14.93
N ARG A 129 -3.15 0.93 14.40
CA ARG A 129 -3.19 0.36 13.04
C ARG A 129 -3.04 1.43 11.94
N GLN A 130 -3.51 2.64 12.19
CA GLN A 130 -3.36 3.77 11.27
C GLN A 130 -1.90 4.26 11.21
N ARG A 131 -1.22 4.34 12.37
CA ARG A 131 0.24 4.56 12.39
C ARG A 131 0.99 3.47 11.64
N GLY A 132 0.51 2.22 11.74
CA GLY A 132 1.02 1.08 10.98
C GLY A 132 1.05 1.29 9.46
N ALA A 133 0.04 1.97 8.90
CA ALA A 133 0.02 2.33 7.48
C ALA A 133 1.14 3.31 7.12
N GLY A 134 1.44 4.27 8.01
CA GLY A 134 2.59 5.16 7.87
C GLY A 134 3.92 4.40 7.87
N TYR A 135 4.11 3.46 8.80
CA TYR A 135 5.33 2.65 8.86
C TYR A 135 5.51 1.75 7.63
N ALA A 136 4.43 1.16 7.12
CA ALA A 136 4.44 0.42 5.87
C ALA A 136 4.82 1.30 4.67
N ALA A 137 4.23 2.49 4.55
CA ALA A 137 4.56 3.45 3.49
C ALA A 137 6.02 3.90 3.54
N LEU A 138 6.58 4.15 4.73
CA LEU A 138 8.01 4.43 4.90
C LEU A 138 8.89 3.29 4.37
N SER A 139 8.53 2.04 4.65
CA SER A 139 9.28 0.87 4.18
C SER A 139 9.29 0.77 2.65
N TYR A 140 8.16 1.02 2.00
CA TYR A 140 8.10 1.08 0.54
C TYR A 140 8.86 2.30 -0.02
N LEU A 141 8.78 3.46 0.65
CA LEU A 141 9.46 4.68 0.22
C LEU A 141 10.99 4.51 0.22
N ALA A 142 11.53 3.77 1.19
CA ALA A 142 12.96 3.45 1.24
C ALA A 142 13.45 2.60 0.05
N VAL A 143 12.54 1.98 -0.71
CA VAL A 143 12.84 1.20 -1.92
C VAL A 143 12.53 1.99 -3.19
N THR A 144 11.44 2.75 -3.23
CA THR A 144 11.11 3.61 -4.38
C THR A 144 12.00 4.84 -4.47
N THR A 145 12.55 5.30 -3.33
CA THR A 145 13.45 6.45 -3.23
C THR A 145 14.72 6.06 -2.44
N PRO A 146 15.67 5.34 -3.06
CA PRO A 146 16.85 4.78 -2.36
C PRO A 146 17.69 5.81 -1.61
N ASP A 147 17.75 7.05 -2.10
CA ASP A 147 18.49 8.16 -1.48
C ASP A 147 17.96 8.50 -0.07
N LEU A 148 16.69 8.19 0.22
CA LEU A 148 16.07 8.40 1.54
C LEU A 148 16.20 7.20 2.47
N ARG A 149 16.77 6.08 2.02
CA ARG A 149 16.74 4.81 2.77
C ARG A 149 17.33 4.94 4.17
N ASP A 150 18.50 5.56 4.30
CA ASP A 150 19.17 5.70 5.60
C ASP A 150 18.41 6.65 6.53
N GLN A 151 17.89 7.76 5.99
CA GLN A 151 17.02 8.67 6.74
C GLN A 151 15.77 7.93 7.25
N ILE A 152 15.09 7.17 6.40
CA ILE A 152 13.88 6.43 6.77
C ILE A 152 14.19 5.38 7.84
N LEU A 153 15.32 4.67 7.73
CA LEU A 153 15.77 3.73 8.76
C LEU A 153 15.94 4.46 10.10
N ASP A 154 16.60 5.61 10.13
CA ASP A 154 16.79 6.38 11.35
C ASP A 154 15.47 6.88 11.94
N GLU A 155 14.54 7.35 11.11
CA GLU A 155 13.18 7.74 11.52
C GLU A 155 12.41 6.56 12.15
N LEU A 156 12.52 5.36 11.58
CA LEU A 156 11.90 4.15 12.13
C LEU A 156 12.58 3.70 13.43
N ARG A 157 13.92 3.79 13.52
CA ARG A 157 14.69 3.47 14.75
C ARG A 157 14.25 4.37 15.91
N GLN A 158 14.18 5.67 15.67
CA GLN A 158 13.74 6.64 16.69
C GLN A 158 12.32 6.32 17.18
N ARG A 159 11.39 6.03 16.26
CA ARG A 159 10.01 5.66 16.60
C ARG A 159 9.92 4.36 17.37
N PHE A 160 10.70 3.34 17.00
CA PHE A 160 10.76 2.07 17.73
C PHE A 160 11.16 2.26 19.21
N SER A 161 12.09 3.18 19.48
CA SER A 161 12.57 3.45 20.85
C SER A 161 11.53 4.13 21.75
N ARG A 162 10.58 4.89 21.17
CA ARG A 162 9.58 5.67 21.92
C ARG A 162 8.16 5.09 21.89
N GLU A 163 7.83 4.26 20.90
CA GLU A 163 6.51 3.68 20.76
C GLU A 163 6.21 2.77 21.96
N THR A 164 5.04 2.94 22.57
CA THR A 164 4.61 2.18 23.75
C THR A 164 3.44 1.27 23.44
N ASP A 165 2.68 1.56 22.38
CA ASP A 165 1.58 0.69 21.96
C ASP A 165 2.11 -0.57 21.26
N ARG A 166 1.64 -1.75 21.68
CA ARG A 166 2.14 -3.02 21.16
C ARG A 166 1.84 -3.25 19.69
N THR A 167 0.68 -2.77 19.22
CA THR A 167 0.19 -3.01 17.86
C THR A 167 0.96 -2.12 16.91
N ALA A 168 1.12 -0.83 17.23
CA ALA A 168 1.97 0.07 16.46
C ALA A 168 3.44 -0.40 16.48
N LYS A 169 3.94 -0.88 17.63
CA LYS A 169 5.29 -1.47 17.70
C LYS A 169 5.42 -2.72 16.84
N GLY A 170 4.38 -3.53 16.72
CA GLY A 170 4.30 -4.65 15.76
C GLY A 170 4.56 -4.21 14.32
N TYR A 171 3.86 -3.17 13.86
CA TYR A 171 4.07 -2.63 12.51
C TYR A 171 5.47 -2.00 12.33
N LEU A 172 6.02 -1.34 13.35
CA LEU A 172 7.41 -0.85 13.32
C LEU A 172 8.41 -1.99 13.19
N VAL A 173 8.24 -3.06 13.98
CA VAL A 173 9.10 -4.25 13.89
C VAL A 173 9.01 -4.87 12.51
N ALA A 174 7.80 -5.01 11.94
CA ALA A 174 7.62 -5.50 10.59
C ALA A 174 8.37 -4.62 9.57
N SER A 175 8.24 -3.31 9.66
CA SER A 175 8.90 -2.33 8.79
C SER A 175 10.43 -2.38 8.89
N LEU A 176 10.98 -2.39 10.11
CA LEU A 176 12.41 -2.49 10.37
C LEU A 176 12.99 -3.84 9.92
N ALA A 177 12.25 -4.93 10.16
CA ALA A 177 12.60 -6.24 9.64
C ALA A 177 12.54 -6.26 8.12
N GLN A 178 11.59 -5.55 7.51
CA GLN A 178 11.48 -5.45 6.07
C GLN A 178 12.71 -4.80 5.43
N LEU A 179 13.16 -3.72 6.07
CA LEU A 179 14.35 -2.98 5.66
C LEU A 179 15.67 -3.62 6.14
N LYS A 180 15.65 -4.80 6.76
CA LYS A 180 16.83 -5.50 7.28
C LYS A 180 17.66 -4.65 8.26
N ALA A 181 17.01 -3.99 9.21
CA ALA A 181 17.66 -3.26 10.32
C ALA A 181 18.32 -4.22 11.34
N ARG A 182 19.34 -4.96 10.89
CA ARG A 182 19.99 -6.06 11.62
C ARG A 182 20.61 -5.63 12.94
N ASP A 183 21.07 -4.39 13.02
CA ASP A 183 21.62 -3.79 14.23
C ASP A 183 20.61 -3.74 15.39
N LEU A 184 19.31 -3.66 15.08
CA LEU A 184 18.24 -3.67 16.08
C LEU A 184 17.82 -5.06 16.54
N TYR A 185 18.40 -6.14 15.99
CA TYR A 185 17.98 -7.50 16.31
C TYR A 185 17.90 -7.80 17.82
N PRO A 186 18.91 -7.47 18.66
CA PRO A 186 18.83 -7.72 20.10
C PRO A 186 17.66 -7.01 20.78
N GLN A 187 17.41 -5.75 20.40
CA GLN A 187 16.38 -4.88 20.97
C GLN A 187 14.98 -5.34 20.57
N ILE A 188 14.80 -5.71 19.29
CA ILE A 188 13.54 -6.27 18.80
C ILE A 188 13.22 -7.59 19.50
N MET A 189 14.21 -8.49 19.65
CA MET A 189 13.99 -9.75 20.35
C MET A 189 13.71 -9.55 21.84
N GLU A 190 14.28 -8.52 22.47
CA GLU A 190 13.95 -8.13 23.84
C GLU A 190 12.50 -7.65 23.96
N ALA A 191 12.04 -6.79 23.06
CA ALA A 191 10.64 -6.34 23.02
C ALA A 191 9.66 -7.52 22.89
N PHE A 192 9.99 -8.54 22.09
CA PHE A 192 9.18 -9.77 22.01
C PHE A 192 9.16 -10.59 23.30
N ARG A 193 10.28 -10.66 24.05
CA ARG A 193 10.36 -11.33 25.36
C ARG A 193 9.53 -10.59 26.40
N ASN A 194 9.57 -9.26 26.37
CA ASN A 194 8.81 -8.39 27.27
C ASN A 194 7.32 -8.31 26.91
N LYS A 195 6.91 -8.86 25.76
CA LYS A 195 5.53 -8.81 25.22
C LYS A 195 5.09 -7.39 24.86
N ASP A 196 6.05 -6.53 24.50
CA ASP A 196 5.83 -5.16 24.03
C ASP A 196 5.41 -5.12 22.55
N VAL A 197 5.42 -6.26 21.86
CA VAL A 197 5.11 -6.39 20.43
C VAL A 197 3.88 -7.26 20.24
N ASP A 198 2.93 -6.77 19.45
CA ASP A 198 1.77 -7.54 19.03
C ASP A 198 2.15 -8.65 18.04
N ARG A 199 1.95 -9.90 18.47
CA ARG A 199 2.32 -11.08 17.68
C ARG A 199 1.30 -11.44 16.61
N GLU A 200 0.12 -10.84 16.63
CA GLU A 200 -0.86 -10.96 15.53
C GLU A 200 -0.44 -10.13 14.31
N ILE A 201 0.36 -9.09 14.52
CA ILE A 201 0.92 -8.27 13.43
C ILE A 201 2.15 -8.94 12.83
N ILE A 202 3.08 -9.39 13.68
CA ILE A 202 4.28 -10.10 13.24
C ILE A 202 4.79 -11.03 14.34
N SER A 203 5.08 -12.29 13.98
CA SER A 203 5.64 -13.24 14.94
C SER A 203 7.15 -12.97 15.15
N ALA A 204 7.68 -13.40 16.30
CA ALA A 204 9.12 -13.29 16.55
C ALA A 204 9.96 -14.14 15.57
N ALA A 205 9.38 -15.23 15.05
CA ALA A 205 10.01 -16.09 14.06
C ALA A 205 10.12 -15.37 12.72
N ASP A 206 9.02 -14.76 12.25
CA ASP A 206 9.00 -14.02 10.99
C ASP A 206 9.92 -12.81 11.05
N ALA A 207 9.86 -12.03 12.14
CA ALA A 207 10.78 -10.90 12.35
C ALA A 207 12.25 -11.34 12.31
N ARG A 208 12.60 -12.47 12.94
CA ARG A 208 13.95 -13.02 12.91
C ARG A 208 14.35 -13.45 11.50
N GLN A 209 13.48 -14.15 10.78
CA GLN A 209 13.74 -14.60 9.42
C GLN A 209 13.94 -13.41 8.48
N MET A 210 13.11 -12.38 8.58
CA MET A 210 13.18 -11.17 7.76
C MET A 210 14.44 -10.34 8.04
N LEU A 211 14.83 -10.19 9.32
CA LEU A 211 16.04 -9.47 9.72
C LEU A 211 17.33 -10.18 9.26
N LEU A 212 17.42 -11.48 9.55
CA LEU A 212 18.67 -12.24 9.40
C LEU A 212 18.78 -12.96 8.06
N GLY A 213 17.67 -13.14 7.36
CA GLY A 213 17.61 -13.82 6.07
C GLY A 213 18.45 -13.14 4.99
N THR A 214 18.93 -13.95 4.06
CA THR A 214 19.71 -13.50 2.90
C THR A 214 18.81 -13.11 1.72
N GLU A 215 17.60 -13.65 1.64
CA GLU A 215 16.66 -13.41 0.54
C GLU A 215 16.26 -11.93 0.43
N VAL A 216 16.14 -11.46 -0.81
CA VAL A 216 15.58 -10.13 -1.11
C VAL A 216 14.10 -10.18 -0.79
N GLN A 217 13.60 -9.19 -0.05
CA GLN A 217 12.19 -9.18 0.31
C GLN A 217 11.35 -8.75 -0.89
N ALA A 218 10.85 -9.76 -1.62
CA ALA A 218 10.00 -9.61 -2.80
C ALA A 218 8.78 -8.71 -2.55
N GLN A 219 8.32 -8.61 -1.31
CA GLN A 219 7.19 -7.75 -0.94
C GLN A 219 7.47 -6.27 -1.17
N LEU A 220 8.68 -5.77 -0.86
CA LEU A 220 8.98 -4.35 -1.04
C LEU A 220 9.14 -3.96 -2.52
N SER A 221 9.61 -4.89 -3.37
CA SER A 221 9.70 -4.66 -4.81
C SER A 221 8.34 -4.46 -5.49
N CYS A 222 7.23 -4.87 -4.86
CA CYS A 222 5.89 -4.60 -5.38
C CYS A 222 5.62 -3.10 -5.56
N ALA A 223 6.25 -2.23 -4.77
CA ALA A 223 6.13 -0.78 -4.93
C ALA A 223 6.75 -0.26 -6.25
N LEU A 224 7.73 -0.99 -6.81
CA LEU A 224 8.42 -0.65 -8.05
C LEU A 224 7.61 -1.04 -9.29
N HIS A 225 6.64 -1.94 -9.18
CA HIS A 225 5.84 -2.39 -10.32
C HIS A 225 5.16 -1.21 -11.02
N THR A 226 5.31 -1.16 -12.34
CA THR A 226 4.58 -0.27 -13.23
C THR A 226 3.07 -0.52 -13.14
N LEU A 227 2.29 0.43 -13.66
CA LEU A 227 0.83 0.29 -13.73
C LEU A 227 0.40 -1.05 -14.36
N ASP A 228 1.03 -1.43 -15.48
CA ASP A 228 0.69 -2.66 -16.19
C ASP A 228 1.09 -3.91 -15.41
N GLU A 229 2.30 -3.95 -14.84
CA GLU A 229 2.75 -5.05 -13.99
C GLU A 229 1.84 -5.25 -12.77
N ARG A 230 1.24 -4.19 -12.23
CA ARG A 230 0.26 -4.32 -11.13
C ARG A 230 -0.99 -5.07 -11.56
N TYR A 231 -1.52 -4.78 -12.74
CA TYR A 231 -2.66 -5.56 -13.28
C TYR A 231 -2.29 -7.01 -13.56
N GLN A 232 -1.07 -7.25 -14.01
CA GLN A 232 -0.61 -8.60 -14.33
C GLN A 232 -0.28 -9.45 -13.10
N GLN A 233 0.28 -8.85 -12.04
CA GLN A 233 0.83 -9.57 -10.88
C GLN A 233 -0.04 -9.49 -9.63
N HIS A 234 -0.84 -8.42 -9.48
CA HIS A 234 -1.69 -8.20 -8.31
C HIS A 234 -3.19 -8.25 -8.64
N GLY A 235 -3.57 -8.47 -9.90
CA GLY A 235 -4.97 -8.43 -10.32
C GLY A 235 -5.50 -7.00 -10.42
N PRO A 236 -6.82 -6.75 -10.33
CA PRO A 236 -7.84 -7.72 -9.96
C PRO A 236 -7.96 -8.87 -10.98
N TYR A 237 -8.31 -10.05 -10.48
CA TYR A 237 -8.43 -11.29 -11.25
C TYR A 237 -9.87 -11.79 -11.25
N SER A 238 -10.31 -12.38 -12.37
CA SER A 238 -11.60 -13.06 -12.43
C SER A 238 -11.65 -14.28 -11.50
N GLU A 239 -12.85 -14.75 -11.13
CA GLU A 239 -12.99 -15.99 -10.35
C GLU A 239 -12.30 -17.19 -11.01
N GLU A 240 -12.36 -17.28 -12.34
CA GLU A 240 -11.70 -18.35 -13.10
C GLU A 240 -10.18 -18.26 -12.97
N GLN A 241 -9.61 -17.06 -13.08
CA GLN A 241 -8.18 -16.83 -12.88
C GLN A 241 -7.75 -17.17 -11.45
N GLN A 242 -8.54 -16.77 -10.45
CA GLN A 242 -8.26 -17.10 -9.05
C GLN A 242 -8.28 -18.61 -8.80
N ARG A 243 -9.27 -19.33 -9.37
CA ARG A 243 -9.33 -20.79 -9.26
C ARG A 243 -8.13 -21.46 -9.92
N ALA A 244 -7.77 -21.03 -11.13
CA ALA A 244 -6.60 -21.54 -11.84
C ALA A 244 -5.30 -21.30 -11.04
N MET A 245 -5.11 -20.10 -10.47
CA MET A 245 -3.96 -19.79 -9.63
C MET A 245 -3.91 -20.64 -8.35
N ALA A 246 -5.06 -20.83 -7.69
CA ALA A 246 -5.15 -21.69 -6.50
C ALA A 246 -4.84 -23.16 -6.82
N GLU A 247 -5.28 -23.66 -7.97
CA GLU A 247 -4.94 -25.01 -8.44
C GLU A 247 -3.46 -25.17 -8.77
N MET A 248 -2.86 -24.18 -9.45
CA MET A 248 -1.42 -24.18 -9.73
C MET A 248 -0.59 -24.14 -8.44
N ALA A 249 -0.98 -23.33 -7.45
CA ALA A 249 -0.30 -23.27 -6.16
C ALA A 249 -0.34 -24.63 -5.43
N ARG A 250 -1.51 -25.30 -5.42
CA ARG A 250 -1.65 -26.66 -4.85
C ARG A 250 -0.80 -27.70 -5.57
N ASN A 251 -0.71 -27.61 -6.90
CA ASN A 251 0.05 -28.57 -7.71
C ASN A 251 1.57 -28.32 -7.68
N SER A 252 2.00 -27.11 -7.32
CA SER A 252 3.42 -26.72 -7.27
C SER A 252 4.09 -27.05 -5.93
N GLY A 253 3.35 -27.59 -4.95
CA GLY A 253 3.92 -28.17 -3.74
C GLY A 253 4.71 -27.20 -2.86
N TYR A 254 4.20 -25.97 -2.69
CA TYR A 254 4.58 -25.10 -1.58
C TYR A 254 3.61 -25.25 -0.41
#